data_AF-A0A0M9VV45-F1
#
_entry.id   AF-A0A0M9VV45-F1
#
_cell.length_a   1.000
_cell.length_b   1.000
_cell.length_c   1.000
_cell.angle_alpha   90.00
_cell.angle_beta   90.00
_cell.angle_gamma   90.00
#
_symmetry.space_group_name_H-M   'P 1'
#
loop_
_entity.id
_entity.type
_entity.pdbx_description
1 polymer ?
#
loop_
_entity_poly.entity_id
_entity_poly.type
_entity_poly.pdbx_seq_one_letter_code
_entity_poly.pdbx_strand_id
1 'polypeptide(L)'
;MSNTAPETSPKVSTTQLSAPQSWPVEPPVTRATLSELDVSKIIHNPKLRHDINYDPELHFRPNLDGEKGRKKQEKANQFWRTLKKELTEFITDRPTFCANHAEGDDWTLPLLLKAVKEIIQTLVPQRDRQFLEEGLNIELLMQQFNKGVADLEKLALWLSQVLKSHCAPMRDDWVDTMYSQLSNGNRNMDLDELVAGMRSLLSVLEAMKLDVANHQIRCLRPVLIEDTTHFEQKFFFKKIESGKVDITLAKQWYRDAERRFAGEHSTHTFGDMGVFFEALSRLVLPSSGDKRTPSTFLFDEERISKLRADILDAINLEVCMRMYEDLDRVARYNPTNSSFVRPKASMESLSSETFDFNTPPTSSRPSSLVFSSSGSTSSSPRSSFVLPSYVTPDHESKAKARNLHHSLVALLQSSHSGGRPSLRWQAIAPSMALQILRYTSAPMEMLPAFEEKLASSLFMTESAAYQEAERSFHNRLMSELGNRVREYKGLSGVALFSVATSGRVQNNTQQGRERDVDASMREYYDEGSIEDVATRLAHLGILHWRVWGQLAYAPELVQDSSEDVTMDL
;
A
#
# COMPACT_ATOMS: atom_id res chain seq x y z
N MET A 1 -10.89 -74.56 -30.46
CA MET A 1 -10.24 -73.95 -31.64
C MET A 1 -10.53 -72.46 -31.59
N SER A 2 -9.65 -71.49 -31.43
CA SER A 2 -8.26 -71.40 -30.98
C SER A 2 -8.04 -69.94 -30.56
N ASN A 3 -7.26 -69.74 -29.50
CA ASN A 3 -6.72 -68.46 -29.01
C ASN A 3 -6.06 -67.63 -30.10
N THR A 4 -6.14 -66.29 -30.00
CA THR A 4 -4.96 -65.40 -30.07
C THR A 4 -5.28 -63.99 -29.56
N ALA A 5 -4.41 -63.48 -28.68
CA ALA A 5 -4.40 -62.13 -28.11
C ALA A 5 -3.95 -61.07 -29.15
N PRO A 6 -4.22 -59.77 -28.93
CA PRO A 6 -3.62 -58.72 -29.74
C PRO A 6 -2.24 -58.30 -29.19
N GLU A 7 -1.21 -58.46 -30.01
CA GLU A 7 0.12 -57.87 -29.81
C GLU A 7 0.10 -56.36 -30.06
N THR A 8 0.72 -55.62 -29.15
CA THR A 8 0.98 -54.18 -29.21
C THR A 8 2.19 -53.88 -30.09
N SER A 9 2.00 -53.13 -31.19
CA SER A 9 3.09 -52.52 -31.95
C SER A 9 3.23 -51.02 -31.57
N PRO A 10 4.45 -50.51 -31.29
CA PRO A 10 4.64 -49.13 -30.88
C PRO A 10 4.54 -48.17 -32.08
N LYS A 11 3.68 -47.17 -31.96
CA LYS A 11 3.62 -46.02 -32.89
C LYS A 11 4.90 -45.19 -32.71
N VAL A 12 5.70 -45.13 -33.76
CA VAL A 12 6.81 -44.16 -33.90
C VAL A 12 6.19 -42.77 -33.98
N SER A 13 6.24 -42.03 -32.88
CA SER A 13 5.85 -40.62 -32.81
C SER A 13 6.84 -39.81 -33.64
N THR A 14 6.42 -39.38 -34.83
CA THR A 14 7.14 -38.38 -35.62
C THR A 14 7.06 -37.06 -34.86
N THR A 15 8.13 -36.73 -34.14
CA THR A 15 8.30 -35.43 -33.48
C THR A 15 8.33 -34.36 -34.57
N GLN A 16 7.20 -33.66 -34.77
CA GLN A 16 7.17 -32.42 -35.52
C GLN A 16 8.07 -31.42 -34.80
N LEU A 17 9.29 -31.27 -35.29
CA LEU A 17 10.17 -30.15 -34.97
C LEU A 17 9.47 -28.88 -35.46
N SER A 18 8.80 -28.19 -34.54
CA SER A 18 8.31 -26.83 -34.76
C SER A 18 9.50 -25.95 -35.11
N ALA A 19 9.52 -25.41 -36.33
CA ALA A 19 10.46 -24.37 -36.73
C ALA A 19 10.41 -23.21 -35.72
N PRO A 20 11.55 -22.61 -35.33
CA PRO A 20 11.53 -21.44 -34.47
C PRO A 20 10.91 -20.29 -35.26
N GLN A 21 9.71 -19.85 -34.85
CA GLN A 21 9.15 -18.60 -35.33
C GLN A 21 10.06 -17.46 -34.87
N SER A 22 10.93 -16.98 -35.75
CA SER A 22 11.81 -15.82 -35.54
C SER A 22 11.00 -14.53 -35.67
N TRP A 23 10.12 -14.27 -34.69
CA TRP A 23 9.57 -12.93 -34.54
C TRP A 23 10.74 -11.98 -34.19
N PRO A 24 10.85 -10.80 -34.82
CA PRO A 24 11.89 -9.83 -34.48
C PRO A 24 11.81 -9.49 -33.00
N VAL A 25 12.95 -9.55 -32.30
CA VAL A 25 12.98 -9.21 -30.87
C VAL A 25 12.87 -7.69 -30.77
N GLU A 26 11.80 -7.19 -30.16
CA GLU A 26 11.58 -5.75 -30.00
C GLU A 26 12.49 -5.14 -28.91
N PRO A 27 12.86 -3.85 -29.06
CA PRO A 27 13.57 -3.12 -28.02
C PRO A 27 12.79 -3.11 -26.69
N PRO A 28 13.47 -3.13 -25.53
CA PRO A 28 12.82 -3.22 -24.22
C PRO A 28 12.04 -1.96 -23.82
N VAL A 29 12.38 -0.82 -24.42
CA VAL A 29 11.71 0.46 -24.22
C VAL A 29 11.38 1.03 -25.60
N THR A 30 10.10 1.23 -25.86
CA THR A 30 9.57 1.82 -27.09
C THR A 30 8.56 2.92 -26.78
N ARG A 31 8.23 3.72 -27.80
CA ARG A 31 7.14 4.70 -27.69
C ARG A 31 5.82 4.05 -27.25
N ALA A 32 5.52 2.84 -27.74
CA ALA A 32 4.32 2.11 -27.34
C ALA A 32 4.34 1.75 -25.85
N THR A 33 5.44 1.21 -25.34
CA THR A 33 5.57 0.86 -23.90
C THR A 33 5.50 2.07 -22.98
N LEU A 34 5.90 3.25 -23.47
CA LEU A 34 5.88 4.50 -22.72
C LEU A 34 4.62 5.34 -22.96
N SER A 35 3.73 4.92 -23.87
CA SER A 35 2.51 5.67 -24.22
C SER A 35 1.51 5.76 -23.08
N GLU A 36 1.54 4.83 -22.12
CA GLU A 36 0.73 4.89 -20.91
C GLU A 36 1.05 6.11 -20.03
N LEU A 37 2.26 6.67 -20.19
CA LEU A 37 2.73 7.87 -19.50
C LEU A 37 2.34 9.18 -20.23
N ASP A 38 1.62 9.11 -21.34
CA ASP A 38 1.17 10.31 -22.04
C ASP A 38 0.01 10.98 -21.30
N VAL A 39 -0.01 12.33 -21.32
CA VAL A 39 -1.01 13.17 -20.65
C VAL A 39 -2.44 12.69 -20.88
N SER A 40 -2.79 12.35 -22.13
CA SER A 40 -4.14 11.88 -22.46
C SER A 40 -4.49 10.57 -21.76
N LYS A 41 -3.54 9.63 -21.64
CA LYS A 41 -3.76 8.36 -20.93
C LYS A 41 -3.85 8.57 -19.43
N ILE A 42 -2.99 9.44 -18.88
CA ILE A 42 -3.00 9.85 -17.47
C ILE A 42 -4.37 10.43 -17.09
N ILE A 43 -4.85 11.40 -17.87
CA ILE A 43 -6.11 12.12 -17.60
C ILE A 43 -7.33 11.20 -17.71
N HIS A 44 -7.31 10.14 -18.54
CA HIS A 44 -8.48 9.27 -18.72
C HIS A 44 -8.40 7.96 -17.93
N ASN A 45 -7.35 7.75 -17.14
CA ASN A 45 -7.18 6.54 -16.35
C ASN A 45 -8.01 6.63 -15.05
N PRO A 46 -9.08 5.82 -14.90
CA PRO A 46 -9.96 5.89 -13.72
C PRO A 46 -9.27 5.47 -12.43
N LYS A 47 -8.41 4.44 -12.46
CA LYS A 47 -7.71 3.96 -11.28
C LYS A 47 -6.70 5.00 -10.80
N LEU A 48 -5.95 5.60 -11.72
CA LEU A 48 -5.00 6.66 -11.40
C LEU A 48 -5.68 7.89 -10.79
N ARG A 49 -6.79 8.35 -11.38
CA ARG A 49 -7.57 9.46 -10.83
C ARG A 49 -8.07 9.18 -9.43
N HIS A 50 -8.55 7.96 -9.21
CA HIS A 50 -9.01 7.53 -7.90
C HIS A 50 -7.86 7.53 -6.89
N ASP A 51 -6.70 6.96 -7.22
CA ASP A 51 -5.57 6.84 -6.30
C ASP A 51 -4.87 8.19 -6.00
N ILE A 52 -4.90 9.15 -6.94
CA ILE A 52 -4.38 10.51 -6.72
C ILE A 52 -5.07 11.22 -5.52
N ASN A 53 -6.30 10.84 -5.19
CA ASN A 53 -7.04 11.38 -4.05
C ASN A 53 -6.54 10.86 -2.70
N TYR A 54 -5.69 9.85 -2.64
CA TYR A 54 -5.26 9.24 -1.38
C TYR A 54 -3.76 9.31 -1.14
N ASP A 55 -2.96 9.36 -2.22
CA ASP A 55 -1.51 9.28 -2.15
C ASP A 55 -0.83 10.58 -2.64
N PRO A 56 -0.37 11.45 -1.71
CA PRO A 56 0.40 12.65 -2.03
C PRO A 56 1.70 12.38 -2.76
N GLU A 57 2.29 11.22 -2.51
CA GLU A 57 3.57 10.81 -3.08
C GLU A 57 3.38 10.03 -4.39
N LEU A 58 2.16 9.90 -4.92
CA LEU A 58 1.93 9.17 -6.16
C LEU A 58 2.80 9.70 -7.31
N HIS A 59 3.63 8.83 -7.87
CA HIS A 59 4.46 9.06 -9.05
C HIS A 59 4.76 7.73 -9.77
N PHE A 60 5.00 7.83 -11.08
CA PHE A 60 5.45 6.71 -11.88
C PHE A 60 6.90 6.34 -11.56
N ARG A 61 7.13 5.04 -11.44
CA ARG A 61 8.44 4.41 -11.28
C ARG A 61 8.56 3.22 -12.25
N PRO A 62 9.78 2.83 -12.66
CA PRO A 62 9.98 1.60 -13.40
C PRO A 62 9.47 0.40 -12.58
N ASN A 63 8.59 -0.40 -13.16
CA ASN A 63 8.11 -1.61 -12.49
C ASN A 63 9.13 -2.75 -12.67
N LEU A 64 9.94 -2.98 -11.63
CA LEU A 64 10.91 -4.07 -11.58
C LEU A 64 10.43 -5.24 -10.71
N ASP A 65 9.26 -5.12 -10.10
CA ASP A 65 8.82 -6.02 -9.05
C ASP A 65 8.10 -7.26 -9.58
N GLY A 66 8.28 -8.35 -8.83
CA GLY A 66 7.59 -9.61 -9.01
C GLY A 66 7.86 -10.31 -10.35
N GLU A 67 6.98 -11.25 -10.67
CA GLU A 67 7.12 -12.10 -11.85
C GLU A 67 7.01 -11.32 -13.16
N LYS A 68 6.24 -10.22 -13.17
CA LYS A 68 6.11 -9.34 -14.35
C LYS A 68 7.42 -8.57 -14.61
N GLY A 69 8.02 -7.98 -13.58
CA GLY A 69 9.32 -7.31 -13.68
C GLY A 69 10.41 -8.27 -14.15
N ARG A 70 10.46 -9.48 -13.58
CA ARG A 70 11.39 -10.55 -13.99
C ARG A 70 11.24 -10.92 -15.46
N LYS A 71 10.00 -11.13 -15.94
CA LYS A 71 9.71 -11.41 -17.35
C LYS A 71 10.11 -10.25 -18.28
N LYS A 72 9.86 -9.00 -17.86
CA LYS A 72 10.28 -7.81 -18.63
C LYS A 72 11.81 -7.76 -18.74
N GLN A 73 12.53 -8.01 -17.65
CA GLN A 73 13.99 -8.03 -17.63
C GLN A 73 14.56 -9.15 -18.53
N GLU A 74 13.97 -10.34 -18.51
CA GLU A 74 14.43 -11.45 -19.35
C GLU A 74 14.28 -11.14 -20.85
N LYS A 75 13.13 -10.57 -21.25
CA LYS A 75 12.91 -10.11 -22.63
C LYS A 75 13.92 -9.03 -23.04
N ALA A 76 14.18 -8.07 -22.15
CA ALA A 76 15.20 -7.05 -22.39
C ALA A 76 16.60 -7.67 -22.58
N ASN A 77 16.98 -8.61 -21.72
CA ASN A 77 18.26 -9.31 -21.82
C ASN A 77 18.35 -10.12 -23.12
N GLN A 78 17.26 -10.73 -23.57
CA GLN A 78 17.20 -11.42 -24.86
C GLN A 78 17.45 -10.46 -26.03
N PHE A 79 16.80 -9.29 -26.03
CA PHE A 79 17.05 -8.25 -27.05
C PHE A 79 18.52 -7.86 -27.12
N TRP A 80 19.13 -7.51 -25.99
CA TRP A 80 20.54 -7.09 -25.95
C TRP A 80 21.50 -8.21 -26.38
N ARG A 81 21.21 -9.47 -26.05
CA ARG A 81 21.97 -10.64 -26.52
C ARG A 81 21.88 -10.80 -28.03
N THR A 82 20.69 -10.66 -28.61
CA THR A 82 20.48 -10.74 -30.05
C THR A 82 21.20 -9.61 -30.77
N LEU A 83 21.08 -8.36 -30.30
CA LEU A 83 21.78 -7.21 -30.87
C LEU A 83 23.29 -7.40 -30.89
N LYS A 84 23.88 -7.85 -29.78
CA LYS A 84 25.32 -8.13 -29.72
C LYS A 84 25.72 -9.21 -30.73
N LYS A 85 24.94 -10.29 -30.84
CA LYS A 85 25.21 -11.39 -31.77
C LYS A 85 25.17 -10.87 -33.22
N GLU A 86 24.13 -10.15 -33.59
CA GLU A 86 23.96 -9.61 -34.95
C GLU A 86 25.06 -8.60 -35.31
N LEU A 87 25.46 -7.73 -34.37
CA LEU A 87 26.60 -6.82 -34.55
C LEU A 87 27.92 -7.57 -34.72
N THR A 88 28.13 -8.64 -33.95
CA THR A 88 29.33 -9.47 -34.06
C THR A 88 29.38 -10.13 -35.43
N GLU A 89 28.29 -10.76 -35.86
CA GLU A 89 28.16 -11.42 -37.16
C GLU A 89 28.37 -10.42 -38.32
N PHE A 90 27.81 -9.21 -38.22
CA PHE A 90 28.02 -8.15 -39.20
C PHE A 90 29.51 -7.79 -39.38
N ILE A 91 30.27 -7.76 -38.29
CA ILE A 91 31.70 -7.39 -38.30
C ILE A 91 32.57 -8.56 -38.75
N THR A 92 32.28 -9.78 -38.29
CA THR A 92 33.15 -10.95 -38.51
C THR A 92 32.81 -11.76 -39.76
N ASP A 93 31.54 -11.85 -40.14
CA ASP A 93 31.04 -12.68 -41.25
C ASP A 93 29.89 -12.01 -42.00
N ARG A 94 30.26 -10.98 -42.75
CA ARG A 94 29.32 -10.14 -43.48
C ARG A 94 28.47 -10.89 -44.53
N PRO A 95 28.98 -11.86 -45.31
CA PRO A 95 28.15 -12.65 -46.21
C PRO A 95 27.04 -13.43 -45.49
N THR A 96 27.34 -14.06 -44.35
CA THR A 96 26.35 -14.80 -43.56
C THR A 96 25.33 -13.86 -42.94
N PHE A 97 25.78 -12.71 -42.40
CA PHE A 97 24.87 -11.67 -41.93
C PHE A 97 23.89 -11.24 -43.03
N CYS A 98 24.40 -10.95 -44.24
CA CYS A 98 23.55 -10.59 -45.36
C CYS A 98 22.60 -11.73 -45.76
N ALA A 99 23.04 -12.99 -45.79
CA ALA A 99 22.14 -14.11 -46.08
C ALA A 99 20.98 -14.22 -45.07
N ASN A 100 21.24 -13.87 -43.80
CA ASN A 100 20.26 -13.96 -42.71
C ASN A 100 19.38 -12.69 -42.58
N HIS A 101 19.87 -11.53 -43.02
CA HIS A 101 19.27 -10.22 -42.70
C HIS A 101 19.20 -9.22 -43.88
N ALA A 102 19.64 -9.55 -45.10
CA ALA A 102 19.77 -8.56 -46.19
C ALA A 102 18.47 -8.13 -46.87
N GLU A 103 17.36 -8.85 -46.70
CA GLU A 103 16.11 -8.51 -47.40
C GLU A 103 15.25 -7.46 -46.68
N GLY A 104 15.63 -7.04 -45.46
CA GLY A 104 15.00 -5.92 -44.76
C GLY A 104 15.87 -5.38 -43.63
N ASP A 105 15.78 -4.07 -43.35
CA ASP A 105 16.32 -3.43 -42.13
C ASP A 105 15.56 -3.89 -40.85
N ASP A 106 15.25 -5.19 -40.76
CA ASP A 106 14.38 -5.83 -39.76
C ASP A 106 15.19 -6.59 -38.70
N TRP A 107 16.47 -6.22 -38.54
CA TRP A 107 17.31 -6.68 -37.43
C TRP A 107 17.34 -5.63 -36.31
N THR A 108 17.95 -5.97 -35.17
CA THR A 108 17.72 -5.24 -33.92
C THR A 108 18.25 -3.80 -33.91
N LEU A 109 19.31 -3.46 -34.67
CA LEU A 109 19.89 -2.11 -34.68
C LEU A 109 18.95 -1.06 -35.29
N PRO A 110 18.43 -1.21 -36.53
CA PRO A 110 17.41 -0.29 -37.06
C PRO A 110 16.19 -0.14 -36.15
N LEU A 111 15.71 -1.24 -35.55
CA LEU A 111 14.58 -1.22 -34.62
C LEU A 111 14.89 -0.38 -33.37
N LEU A 112 16.09 -0.51 -32.81
CA LEU A 112 16.56 0.29 -31.69
C LEU A 112 16.60 1.78 -32.06
N LEU A 113 17.21 2.14 -33.19
CA LEU A 113 17.33 3.53 -33.64
C LEU A 113 15.95 4.16 -33.91
N LYS A 114 15.02 3.38 -34.49
CA LYS A 114 13.60 3.77 -34.65
C LYS A 114 12.96 4.05 -33.30
N ALA A 115 13.08 3.14 -32.34
CA ALA A 115 12.53 3.33 -31.00
C ALA A 115 13.11 4.56 -30.30
N VAL A 116 14.44 4.76 -30.35
CA VAL A 116 15.13 5.94 -29.81
C VAL A 116 14.56 7.23 -30.40
N LYS A 117 14.48 7.31 -31.74
CA LYS A 117 13.96 8.48 -32.45
C LYS A 117 12.52 8.79 -32.04
N GLU A 118 11.66 7.78 -32.04
CA GLU A 118 10.26 7.94 -31.68
C GLU A 118 10.07 8.41 -30.24
N ILE A 119 10.88 7.91 -29.30
CA ILE A 119 10.81 8.34 -27.89
C ILE A 119 11.25 9.81 -27.76
N ILE A 120 12.41 10.18 -28.33
CA ILE A 120 12.92 11.55 -28.31
C ILE A 120 11.89 12.51 -28.91
N GLN A 121 11.22 12.11 -30.00
CA GLN A 121 10.17 12.93 -30.63
C GLN A 121 8.99 13.23 -29.69
N THR A 122 8.72 12.36 -28.70
CA THR A 122 7.71 12.62 -27.65
C THR A 122 8.22 13.48 -26.50
N LEU A 123 9.53 13.60 -26.32
CA LEU A 123 10.18 14.37 -25.26
C LEU A 123 10.46 15.82 -25.70
N VAL A 124 10.74 16.03 -26.99
CA VAL A 124 11.12 17.34 -27.51
C VAL A 124 9.90 18.19 -27.95
N PRO A 125 9.97 19.52 -27.81
CA PRO A 125 9.00 20.44 -28.37
C PRO A 125 8.87 20.32 -29.90
N GLN A 126 7.72 20.76 -30.44
CA GLN A 126 7.44 20.65 -31.88
C GLN A 126 8.48 21.36 -32.77
N ARG A 127 9.04 22.49 -32.30
CA ARG A 127 10.10 23.25 -32.99
C ARG A 127 11.39 22.46 -33.21
N ASP A 128 11.70 21.52 -32.31
CA ASP A 128 12.98 20.80 -32.30
C ASP A 128 12.88 19.47 -33.08
N ARG A 129 11.67 19.11 -33.55
CA ARG A 129 11.42 17.86 -34.29
C ARG A 129 12.07 17.82 -35.66
N GLN A 130 12.16 18.94 -36.37
CA GLN A 130 12.85 18.99 -37.66
C GLN A 130 14.34 18.71 -37.48
N PHE A 131 14.96 19.34 -36.48
CA PHE A 131 16.36 19.11 -36.13
C PHE A 131 16.62 17.64 -35.75
N LEU A 132 15.70 17.00 -35.01
CA LEU A 132 15.75 15.57 -34.72
C LEU A 132 15.66 14.71 -35.98
N GLU A 133 14.78 15.06 -36.92
CA GLU A 133 14.58 14.32 -38.17
C GLU A 133 15.83 14.32 -39.05
N GLU A 134 16.50 15.48 -39.12
CA GLU A 134 17.75 15.68 -39.85
C GLU A 134 18.94 14.99 -39.16
N GLY A 135 19.06 15.13 -37.84
CA GLY A 135 20.18 14.57 -37.06
C GLY A 135 20.12 13.06 -36.83
N LEU A 136 18.91 12.48 -36.79
CA LEU A 136 18.67 11.04 -36.61
C LEU A 136 17.87 10.47 -37.80
N ASN A 137 18.40 10.66 -39.01
CA ASN A 137 17.89 10.03 -40.22
C ASN A 137 18.34 8.57 -40.28
N ILE A 138 17.43 7.65 -39.95
CA ILE A 138 17.72 6.22 -39.78
C ILE A 138 18.12 5.57 -41.11
N GLU A 139 17.46 5.91 -42.21
CA GLU A 139 17.79 5.37 -43.53
C GLU A 139 19.22 5.75 -43.93
N LEU A 140 19.59 7.02 -43.75
CA LEU A 140 20.94 7.49 -44.04
C LEU A 140 21.98 6.85 -43.11
N LEU A 141 21.69 6.75 -41.81
CA LEU A 141 22.57 6.11 -40.84
C LEU A 141 22.79 4.63 -41.18
N MET A 142 21.74 3.89 -41.53
CA MET A 142 21.87 2.49 -41.94
C MET A 142 22.65 2.35 -43.25
N GLN A 143 22.50 3.26 -44.21
CA GLN A 143 23.33 3.28 -45.41
C GLN A 143 24.81 3.52 -45.09
N GLN A 144 25.12 4.47 -44.21
CA GLN A 144 26.49 4.77 -43.78
C GLN A 144 27.09 3.59 -42.99
N PHE A 145 26.30 2.99 -42.10
CA PHE A 145 26.69 1.84 -41.31
C PHE A 145 27.02 0.65 -42.22
N ASN A 146 26.15 0.35 -43.19
CA ASN A 146 26.40 -0.66 -44.19
C ASN A 146 27.68 -0.37 -44.99
N LYS A 147 27.95 0.87 -45.38
CA LYS A 147 29.18 1.20 -46.13
C LYS A 147 30.44 1.29 -45.26
N GLY A 148 30.34 1.11 -43.95
CA GLY A 148 31.47 1.22 -43.02
C GLY A 148 31.98 2.65 -42.83
N VAL A 149 31.14 3.66 -43.09
CA VAL A 149 31.49 5.09 -43.02
C VAL A 149 30.66 5.85 -41.98
N ALA A 150 29.89 5.14 -41.14
CA ALA A 150 29.11 5.76 -40.07
C ALA A 150 30.03 6.30 -38.97
N ASP A 151 29.87 7.58 -38.65
CA ASP A 151 30.58 8.25 -37.56
C ASP A 151 29.76 8.16 -36.27
N LEU A 152 29.95 7.05 -35.53
CA LEU A 152 29.22 6.80 -34.28
C LEU A 152 29.63 7.75 -33.15
N GLU A 153 30.86 8.27 -33.17
CA GLU A 153 31.33 9.23 -32.16
C GLU A 153 30.60 10.57 -32.33
N LYS A 154 30.50 11.06 -33.57
CA LYS A 154 29.71 12.25 -33.89
C LYS A 154 28.23 12.08 -33.56
N LEU A 155 27.65 10.90 -33.84
CA LEU A 155 26.27 10.60 -33.48
C LEU A 155 26.06 10.60 -31.96
N ALA A 156 26.96 9.96 -31.21
CA ALA A 156 26.91 9.93 -29.75
C ALA A 156 27.02 11.33 -29.13
N LEU A 157 27.92 12.18 -29.65
CA LEU A 157 28.08 13.56 -29.21
C LEU A 157 26.83 14.40 -29.51
N TRP A 158 26.24 14.24 -30.69
CA TRP A 158 25.01 14.95 -31.03
C TRP A 158 23.84 14.49 -30.14
N LEU A 159 23.69 13.19 -29.92
CA LEU A 159 22.67 12.65 -29.02
C LEU A 159 22.85 13.17 -27.59
N SER A 160 24.07 13.21 -27.06
CA SER A 160 24.31 13.71 -25.70
C SER A 160 23.93 15.18 -25.55
N GLN A 161 24.21 16.02 -26.56
CA GLN A 161 23.81 17.42 -26.59
C GLN A 161 22.28 17.59 -26.63
N VAL A 162 21.59 16.82 -27.47
CA VAL A 162 20.12 16.84 -27.56
C VAL A 162 19.48 16.37 -26.25
N LEU A 163 20.02 15.34 -25.61
CA LEU A 163 19.45 14.85 -24.36
C LEU A 163 19.67 15.86 -23.21
N LYS A 164 20.88 16.43 -23.09
CA LYS A 164 21.19 17.47 -22.09
C LYS A 164 20.38 18.75 -22.26
N SER A 165 20.00 19.11 -23.49
CA SER A 165 19.17 20.31 -23.71
C SER A 165 17.71 20.11 -23.28
N HIS A 166 17.25 18.87 -23.11
CA HIS A 166 15.86 18.54 -22.81
C HIS A 166 15.63 17.79 -21.48
N CYS A 167 16.68 17.25 -20.86
CA CYS A 167 16.57 16.54 -19.58
C CYS A 167 16.73 17.49 -18.37
N ALA A 168 16.49 16.95 -17.17
CA ALA A 168 16.83 17.65 -15.94
C ALA A 168 18.35 17.59 -15.69
N PRO A 169 19.00 18.66 -15.18
CA PRO A 169 20.46 18.69 -15.00
C PRO A 169 21.04 17.52 -14.19
N MET A 170 20.27 17.00 -13.24
CA MET A 170 20.64 15.81 -12.45
C MET A 170 20.80 14.52 -13.27
N ARG A 171 20.36 14.50 -14.53
CA ARG A 171 20.52 13.37 -15.46
C ARG A 171 21.77 13.49 -16.33
N ASP A 172 22.49 14.62 -16.29
CA ASP A 172 23.64 14.87 -17.16
C ASP A 172 24.74 13.81 -16.99
N ASP A 173 25.01 13.35 -15.76
CA ASP A 173 25.99 12.29 -15.48
C ASP A 173 25.63 10.96 -16.17
N TRP A 174 24.34 10.66 -16.27
CA TRP A 174 23.86 9.45 -16.95
C TRP A 174 24.03 9.60 -18.47
N VAL A 175 23.79 10.80 -19.01
CA VAL A 175 24.03 11.11 -20.42
C VAL A 175 25.53 11.04 -20.74
N ASP A 176 26.39 11.53 -19.85
CA ASP A 176 27.85 11.46 -20.02
C ASP A 176 28.39 10.04 -19.95
N THR A 177 27.82 9.20 -19.08
CA THR A 177 28.13 7.77 -19.03
C THR A 177 27.74 7.08 -20.34
N MET A 178 26.52 7.35 -20.84
CA MET A 178 26.05 6.83 -22.12
C MET A 178 26.95 7.25 -23.28
N TYR A 179 27.33 8.53 -23.35
CA TYR A 179 28.24 9.06 -24.35
C TYR A 179 29.61 8.38 -24.30
N SER A 180 30.17 8.23 -23.09
CA SER A 180 31.47 7.61 -22.87
C SER A 180 31.48 6.15 -23.33
N GLN A 181 30.44 5.38 -22.99
CA GLN A 181 30.30 3.98 -23.39
C GLN A 181 30.17 3.83 -24.91
N LEU A 182 29.34 4.65 -25.56
CA LEU A 182 29.21 4.61 -27.03
C LEU A 182 30.52 4.98 -27.73
N SER A 183 31.21 6.01 -27.24
CA SER A 183 32.45 6.51 -27.85
C SER A 183 33.61 5.55 -27.64
N ASN A 184 33.81 5.04 -26.43
CA ASN A 184 34.86 4.08 -26.09
C ASN A 184 34.63 2.73 -26.78
N GLY A 185 33.39 2.22 -26.73
CA GLY A 185 33.03 0.97 -27.39
C GLY A 185 33.31 1.00 -28.89
N ASN A 186 33.00 2.12 -29.55
CA ASN A 186 33.34 2.31 -30.96
C ASN A 186 34.87 2.43 -31.19
N ARG A 187 35.57 3.26 -30.42
CA ARG A 187 37.01 3.54 -30.60
C ARG A 187 37.90 2.32 -30.34
N ASN A 188 37.53 1.53 -29.34
CA ASN A 188 38.29 0.35 -28.92
C ASN A 188 37.80 -0.94 -29.60
N MET A 189 36.75 -0.86 -30.44
CA MET A 189 36.03 -2.01 -31.00
C MET A 189 35.53 -2.98 -29.92
N ASP A 190 35.14 -2.45 -28.76
CA ASP A 190 34.52 -3.20 -27.68
C ASP A 190 32.99 -3.20 -27.86
N LEU A 191 32.48 -4.31 -28.40
CA LEU A 191 31.05 -4.51 -28.62
C LEU A 191 30.25 -4.60 -27.32
N ASP A 192 30.85 -5.08 -26.22
CA ASP A 192 30.16 -5.12 -24.92
C ASP A 192 29.92 -3.71 -24.40
N GLU A 193 30.94 -2.84 -24.47
CA GLU A 193 30.82 -1.44 -24.07
C GLU A 193 29.88 -0.65 -25.00
N LEU A 194 29.92 -0.92 -26.32
CA LEU A 194 29.02 -0.28 -27.28
C LEU A 194 27.54 -0.64 -27.01
N VAL A 195 27.24 -1.93 -26.80
CA VAL A 195 25.88 -2.39 -26.47
C VAL A 195 25.46 -1.87 -25.09
N ALA A 196 26.39 -1.76 -24.13
CA ALA A 196 26.12 -1.11 -22.84
C ALA A 196 25.73 0.36 -23.03
N GLY A 197 26.42 1.11 -23.91
CA GLY A 197 26.05 2.49 -24.26
C GLY A 197 24.65 2.60 -24.88
N MET A 198 24.29 1.69 -25.78
CA MET A 198 22.94 1.61 -26.36
C MET A 198 21.86 1.30 -25.30
N ARG A 199 22.17 0.46 -24.31
CA ARG A 199 21.30 0.19 -23.16
C ARG A 199 21.16 1.41 -22.26
N SER A 200 22.26 2.12 -21.99
CA SER A 200 22.25 3.36 -21.21
C SER A 200 21.41 4.44 -21.90
N LEU A 201 21.44 4.53 -23.23
CA LEU A 201 20.60 5.42 -24.01
C LEU A 201 19.09 5.18 -23.76
N LEU A 202 18.62 3.93 -23.87
CA LEU A 202 17.21 3.63 -23.56
C LEU A 202 16.86 3.89 -22.08
N SER A 203 17.81 3.67 -21.17
CA SER A 203 17.61 3.91 -19.74
C SER A 203 17.45 5.41 -19.43
N VAL A 204 18.24 6.27 -20.08
CA VAL A 204 18.11 7.73 -20.01
C VAL A 204 16.77 8.18 -20.58
N LEU A 205 16.35 7.64 -21.73
CA LEU A 205 15.08 8.00 -22.36
C LEU A 205 13.86 7.58 -21.52
N GLU A 206 13.87 6.39 -20.93
CA GLU A 206 12.83 5.93 -20.01
C GLU A 206 12.75 6.86 -18.79
N ALA A 207 13.90 7.22 -18.21
CA ALA A 207 13.97 8.14 -17.07
C ALA A 207 13.44 9.54 -17.42
N MET A 208 13.85 10.11 -18.55
CA MET A 208 13.36 11.41 -19.03
C MET A 208 11.84 11.42 -19.22
N LYS A 209 11.28 10.34 -19.79
CA LYS A 209 9.82 10.23 -19.96
C LYS A 209 9.09 10.15 -18.63
N LEU A 210 9.63 9.39 -17.67
CA LEU A 210 9.09 9.33 -16.31
C LEU A 210 9.16 10.69 -15.61
N ASP A 211 10.26 11.43 -15.77
CA ASP A 211 10.43 12.76 -15.19
C ASP A 211 9.34 13.73 -15.72
N VAL A 212 9.09 13.71 -17.03
CA VAL A 212 8.01 14.49 -17.67
C VAL A 212 6.64 14.08 -17.15
N ALA A 213 6.33 12.79 -17.12
CA ALA A 213 5.02 12.29 -16.66
C ALA A 213 4.77 12.60 -15.16
N ASN A 214 5.81 12.49 -14.33
CA ASN A 214 5.74 12.81 -12.91
C ASN A 214 5.56 14.29 -12.65
N HIS A 215 6.24 15.14 -13.42
CA HIS A 215 5.97 16.58 -13.40
C HIS A 215 4.52 16.89 -13.82
N GLN A 216 4.02 16.25 -14.87
CA GLN A 216 2.64 16.40 -15.34
C GLN A 216 1.61 16.00 -14.27
N ILE A 217 1.79 14.86 -13.60
CA ILE A 217 0.92 14.46 -12.48
C ILE A 217 0.90 15.54 -11.39
N ARG A 218 2.08 16.06 -10.98
CA ARG A 218 2.15 17.09 -9.93
C ARG A 218 1.39 18.36 -10.32
N CYS A 219 1.54 18.82 -11.56
CA CYS A 219 0.85 20.01 -12.05
C CYS A 219 -0.66 19.80 -12.22
N LEU A 220 -1.09 18.62 -12.69
CA LEU A 220 -2.49 18.32 -12.96
C LEU A 220 -3.27 17.89 -11.71
N ARG A 221 -2.59 17.43 -10.67
CA ARG A 221 -3.19 16.86 -9.45
C ARG A 221 -4.35 17.70 -8.88
N PRO A 222 -4.23 19.04 -8.66
CA PRO A 222 -5.34 19.82 -8.11
C PRO A 222 -6.60 19.76 -8.97
N VAL A 223 -6.44 19.86 -10.29
CA VAL A 223 -7.56 19.82 -11.25
C VAL A 223 -8.15 18.42 -11.35
N LEU A 224 -7.29 17.39 -11.35
CA LEU A 224 -7.75 16.00 -11.38
C LEU A 224 -8.55 15.63 -10.13
N ILE A 225 -8.12 16.07 -8.95
CA ILE A 225 -8.82 15.83 -7.68
C ILE A 225 -10.19 16.50 -7.66
N GLU A 226 -10.30 17.78 -8.05
CA GLU A 226 -11.61 18.46 -8.09
C GLU A 226 -12.58 17.79 -9.07
N ASP A 227 -12.10 17.28 -10.20
CA ASP A 227 -12.94 16.59 -11.21
C ASP A 227 -13.14 15.09 -10.93
N THR A 228 -12.48 14.49 -9.93
CA THR A 228 -12.53 13.02 -9.71
C THR A 228 -13.96 12.52 -9.53
N THR A 229 -14.77 13.16 -8.69
CA THR A 229 -16.13 12.69 -8.40
C THR A 229 -16.99 12.64 -9.67
N HIS A 230 -17.01 13.72 -10.44
CA HIS A 230 -17.79 13.80 -11.67
C HIS A 230 -17.29 12.80 -12.73
N PHE A 231 -15.97 12.67 -12.87
CA PHE A 231 -15.35 11.69 -13.76
C PHE A 231 -15.75 10.26 -13.41
N GLU A 232 -15.61 9.87 -12.14
CA GLU A 232 -15.92 8.51 -11.68
C GLU A 232 -17.41 8.20 -11.79
N GLN A 233 -18.29 9.13 -11.44
CA GLN A 233 -19.74 8.96 -11.63
C GLN A 233 -20.08 8.66 -13.09
N LYS A 234 -19.56 9.47 -14.03
CA LYS A 234 -19.80 9.27 -15.47
C LYS A 234 -19.21 7.95 -15.97
N PHE A 235 -18.04 7.57 -15.47
CA PHE A 235 -17.39 6.31 -15.83
C PHE A 235 -18.19 5.11 -15.35
N PHE A 236 -18.61 5.10 -14.08
CA PHE A 236 -19.35 3.99 -13.49
C PHE A 236 -20.77 3.90 -14.00
N PHE A 237 -21.46 5.03 -14.20
CA PHE A 237 -22.77 5.06 -14.82
C PHE A 237 -22.79 4.30 -16.17
N LYS A 238 -21.87 4.64 -17.08
CA LYS A 238 -21.74 3.94 -18.37
C LYS A 238 -21.40 2.46 -18.24
N LYS A 239 -20.60 2.09 -17.23
CA LYS A 239 -20.26 0.68 -16.98
C LYS A 239 -21.44 -0.11 -16.42
N ILE A 240 -22.27 0.51 -15.59
CA ILE A 240 -23.50 -0.09 -15.06
C ILE A 240 -24.51 -0.27 -16.21
N GLU A 241 -24.75 0.76 -17.02
CA GLU A 241 -25.64 0.68 -18.18
C GLU A 241 -25.23 -0.40 -19.19
N SER A 242 -23.92 -0.57 -19.40
CA SER A 242 -23.38 -1.61 -20.28
C SER A 242 -23.27 -3.00 -19.63
N GLY A 243 -23.75 -3.17 -18.39
CA GLY A 243 -23.70 -4.44 -17.66
C GLY A 243 -22.30 -4.92 -17.27
N LYS A 244 -21.28 -4.05 -17.36
CA LYS A 244 -19.88 -4.37 -17.03
C LYS A 244 -19.57 -4.27 -15.53
N VAL A 245 -20.44 -3.61 -14.76
CA VAL A 245 -20.35 -3.48 -13.30
C VAL A 245 -21.71 -3.80 -12.71
N ASP A 246 -21.78 -4.83 -11.89
CA ASP A 246 -22.98 -5.18 -11.12
C ASP A 246 -22.92 -4.54 -9.72
N ILE A 247 -23.98 -3.81 -9.39
CA ILE A 247 -24.16 -3.11 -8.10
C ILE A 247 -25.21 -3.78 -7.21
N THR A 248 -25.78 -4.91 -7.63
CA THR A 248 -26.86 -5.60 -6.92
C THR A 248 -26.46 -6.00 -5.51
N LEU A 249 -25.28 -6.61 -5.35
CA LEU A 249 -24.77 -7.00 -4.04
C LEU A 249 -24.46 -5.79 -3.15
N ALA A 250 -24.01 -4.67 -3.73
CA ALA A 250 -23.76 -3.44 -2.98
C ALA A 250 -25.06 -2.79 -2.49
N LYS A 251 -26.12 -2.77 -3.33
CA LYS A 251 -27.47 -2.36 -2.94
C LYS A 251 -28.02 -3.22 -1.80
N GLN A 252 -27.86 -4.54 -1.89
CA GLN A 252 -28.30 -5.46 -0.84
C GLN A 252 -27.54 -5.24 0.47
N TRP A 253 -26.22 -5.04 0.40
CA TRP A 253 -25.38 -4.73 1.55
C TRP A 253 -25.86 -3.46 2.26
N TYR A 254 -26.16 -2.39 1.51
CA TYR A 254 -26.67 -1.15 2.09
C TYR A 254 -28.08 -1.30 2.68
N ARG A 255 -29.01 -1.97 1.99
CA ARG A 255 -30.37 -2.24 2.50
C ARG A 255 -30.38 -3.13 3.76
N ASP A 256 -29.43 -4.04 3.90
CA ASP A 256 -29.24 -4.81 5.13
C ASP A 256 -28.74 -3.92 6.28
N ALA A 257 -27.84 -2.98 5.99
CA ALA A 257 -27.41 -1.98 6.97
C ALA A 257 -28.55 -1.06 7.39
N GLU A 258 -29.39 -0.57 6.47
CA GLU A 258 -30.56 0.25 6.81
C GLU A 258 -31.50 -0.49 7.77
N ARG A 259 -31.81 -1.76 7.46
CA ARG A 259 -32.68 -2.57 8.33
C ARG A 259 -32.13 -2.79 9.73
N ARG A 260 -30.80 -2.86 9.87
CA ARG A 260 -30.14 -3.13 11.15
C ARG A 260 -29.89 -1.87 11.96
N PHE A 261 -29.57 -0.75 11.31
CA PHE A 261 -28.95 0.40 11.96
C PHE A 261 -29.68 1.74 11.78
N ALA A 262 -30.82 1.79 11.06
CA ALA A 262 -31.55 3.04 10.81
C ALA A 262 -31.93 3.86 12.06
N GLY A 263 -31.94 3.26 13.26
CA GLY A 263 -32.22 3.94 14.53
C GLY A 263 -31.01 4.24 15.42
N GLU A 264 -29.79 3.81 15.06
CA GLU A 264 -28.61 3.84 15.96
C GLU A 264 -27.73 5.08 15.78
N HIS A 265 -28.04 5.98 14.83
CA HIS A 265 -27.14 7.08 14.46
C HIS A 265 -27.74 8.45 14.75
N SER A 266 -26.93 9.35 15.31
CA SER A 266 -27.30 10.76 15.38
C SER A 266 -27.27 11.38 13.98
N THR A 267 -28.43 11.79 13.46
CA THR A 267 -28.57 12.56 12.21
C THR A 267 -27.72 13.83 12.21
N HIS A 268 -27.45 14.41 13.38
CA HIS A 268 -26.58 15.59 13.53
C HIS A 268 -25.10 15.34 13.17
N THR A 269 -24.60 14.11 13.30
CA THR A 269 -23.17 13.82 13.13
C THR A 269 -22.85 13.42 11.70
N PHE A 270 -23.60 12.48 11.13
CA PHE A 270 -23.33 11.91 9.81
C PHE A 270 -24.30 12.36 8.71
N GLY A 271 -25.40 13.04 9.04
CA GLY A 271 -26.46 13.38 8.08
C GLY A 271 -27.04 12.12 7.42
N ASP A 272 -27.34 12.23 6.13
CA ASP A 272 -27.89 11.13 5.31
C ASP A 272 -26.91 9.95 5.11
N MET A 273 -25.64 10.15 5.47
CA MET A 273 -24.59 9.13 5.36
C MET A 273 -24.50 8.22 6.60
N GLY A 274 -25.34 8.42 7.62
CA GLY A 274 -25.21 7.72 8.91
C GLY A 274 -25.16 6.21 8.80
N VAL A 275 -26.16 5.61 8.13
CA VAL A 275 -26.21 4.16 7.90
C VAL A 275 -24.99 3.67 7.12
N PHE A 276 -24.52 4.45 6.17
CA PHE A 276 -23.35 4.09 5.37
C PHE A 276 -22.07 4.06 6.21
N PHE A 277 -21.83 5.09 7.03
CA PHE A 277 -20.64 5.13 7.88
C PHE A 277 -20.66 4.05 8.96
N GLU A 278 -21.82 3.71 9.50
CA GLU A 278 -21.95 2.55 10.39
C GLU A 278 -21.57 1.26 9.67
N ALA A 279 -22.16 1.00 8.50
CA ALA A 279 -21.88 -0.19 7.72
C ALA A 279 -20.40 -0.28 7.32
N LEU A 280 -19.81 0.84 6.92
CA LEU A 280 -18.41 0.96 6.55
C LEU A 280 -17.48 0.72 7.76
N SER A 281 -17.80 1.28 8.93
CA SER A 281 -17.02 1.06 10.16
C SER A 281 -17.00 -0.42 10.58
N ARG A 282 -18.12 -1.12 10.40
CA ARG A 282 -18.22 -2.56 10.69
C ARG A 282 -17.56 -3.42 9.62
N LEU A 283 -17.53 -2.96 8.37
CA LEU A 283 -16.87 -3.66 7.26
C LEU A 283 -15.36 -3.80 7.50
N VAL A 284 -14.75 -2.85 8.20
CA VAL A 284 -13.31 -2.85 8.53
C VAL A 284 -12.97 -3.55 9.85
N LEU A 285 -13.97 -3.99 10.63
CA LEU A 285 -13.73 -4.74 11.87
C LEU A 285 -13.31 -6.20 11.60
N PRO A 286 -12.45 -6.79 12.46
CA PRO A 286 -12.05 -8.20 12.39
C PRO A 286 -13.23 -9.18 12.39
N SER A 287 -14.31 -8.92 13.14
CA SER A 287 -15.53 -9.74 13.12
C SER A 287 -16.24 -9.81 11.76
N SER A 288 -15.86 -8.96 10.81
CA SER A 288 -16.31 -8.98 9.42
C SER A 288 -15.21 -9.35 8.43
N GLY A 289 -14.06 -9.87 8.88
CA GLY A 289 -12.88 -10.15 8.06
C GLY A 289 -13.13 -11.10 6.88
N ASP A 290 -14.02 -12.09 7.04
CA ASP A 290 -14.37 -13.05 5.99
C ASP A 290 -15.44 -12.54 5.01
N LYS A 291 -16.07 -11.40 5.31
CA LYS A 291 -17.07 -10.81 4.42
C LYS A 291 -16.36 -10.12 3.26
N ARG A 292 -16.78 -10.50 2.04
CA ARG A 292 -16.35 -9.84 0.81
C ARG A 292 -16.74 -8.36 0.82
N THR A 293 -15.82 -7.53 0.36
CA THR A 293 -16.06 -6.11 0.10
C THR A 293 -17.12 -5.96 -1.00
N PRO A 294 -18.09 -5.03 -0.85
CA PRO A 294 -19.03 -4.74 -1.92
C PRO A 294 -18.32 -4.32 -3.21
N SER A 295 -18.88 -4.68 -4.37
CA SER A 295 -18.28 -4.41 -5.70
C SER A 295 -18.02 -2.93 -5.96
N THR A 296 -18.71 -2.02 -5.28
CA THR A 296 -18.50 -0.56 -5.35
C THR A 296 -17.13 -0.12 -4.83
N PHE A 297 -16.48 -0.92 -3.98
CA PHE A 297 -15.15 -0.62 -3.42
C PHE A 297 -13.99 -1.19 -4.25
N LEU A 298 -14.21 -1.52 -5.53
CA LEU A 298 -13.22 -2.20 -6.38
C LEU A 298 -11.88 -1.44 -6.53
N PHE A 299 -11.86 -0.12 -6.32
CA PHE A 299 -10.62 0.65 -6.31
C PHE A 299 -10.01 0.79 -4.90
N ASP A 300 -10.78 0.48 -3.86
CA ASP A 300 -10.46 0.68 -2.45
C ASP A 300 -10.07 -0.61 -1.69
N GLU A 301 -10.12 -1.78 -2.33
CA GLU A 301 -9.92 -3.08 -1.68
C GLU A 301 -8.60 -3.18 -0.88
N GLU A 302 -7.49 -2.70 -1.45
CA GLU A 302 -6.19 -2.67 -0.77
C GLU A 302 -6.21 -1.73 0.44
N ARG A 303 -6.86 -0.57 0.33
CA ARG A 303 -6.97 0.41 1.41
C ARG A 303 -7.85 -0.10 2.56
N ILE A 304 -8.95 -0.77 2.23
CA ILE A 304 -9.81 -1.47 3.21
C ILE A 304 -9.04 -2.61 3.87
N SER A 305 -8.25 -3.37 3.11
CA SER A 305 -7.43 -4.46 3.65
C SER A 305 -6.37 -3.95 4.61
N LYS A 306 -5.70 -2.83 4.29
CA LYS A 306 -4.76 -2.17 5.21
C LYS A 306 -5.48 -1.70 6.48
N LEU A 307 -6.63 -1.02 6.35
CA LEU A 307 -7.44 -0.60 7.51
C LEU A 307 -7.84 -1.78 8.40
N ARG A 308 -8.26 -2.92 7.82
CA ARG A 308 -8.57 -4.14 8.57
C ARG A 308 -7.37 -4.67 9.35
N ALA A 309 -6.18 -4.65 8.74
CA ALA A 309 -4.95 -5.08 9.40
C ALA A 309 -4.58 -4.13 10.57
N ASP A 310 -4.64 -2.82 10.35
CA ASP A 310 -4.32 -1.81 11.36
C ASP A 310 -5.30 -1.88 12.55
N ILE A 311 -6.60 -2.07 12.28
CA ILE A 311 -7.62 -2.24 13.32
C ILE A 311 -7.44 -3.53 14.10
N LEU A 312 -7.12 -4.64 13.41
CA LEU A 312 -6.80 -5.91 14.08
C LEU A 312 -5.63 -5.74 15.04
N ASP A 313 -4.58 -5.04 14.62
CA ASP A 313 -3.42 -4.75 15.46
C ASP A 313 -3.80 -3.94 16.70
N ALA A 314 -4.58 -2.88 16.53
CA ALA A 314 -5.05 -2.04 17.63
C ALA A 314 -5.90 -2.83 18.64
N ILE A 315 -6.83 -3.66 18.17
CA ILE A 315 -7.68 -4.49 19.04
C ILE A 315 -6.84 -5.53 19.79
N ASN A 316 -5.92 -6.21 19.10
CA ASN A 316 -5.05 -7.21 19.72
C ASN A 316 -4.12 -6.60 20.77
N LEU A 317 -3.60 -5.40 20.53
CA LEU A 317 -2.84 -4.65 21.53
C LEU A 317 -3.71 -4.26 22.73
N GLU A 318 -4.96 -3.85 22.52
CA GLU A 318 -5.90 -3.56 23.61
C GLU A 318 -6.19 -4.82 24.46
N VAL A 319 -6.36 -5.98 23.83
CA VAL A 319 -6.50 -7.27 24.54
C VAL A 319 -5.26 -7.57 25.39
N CYS A 320 -4.05 -7.43 24.82
CA CYS A 320 -2.79 -7.59 25.55
C CYS A 320 -2.72 -6.68 26.79
N MET A 321 -3.09 -5.41 26.63
CA MET A 321 -3.07 -4.44 27.74
C MET A 321 -4.10 -4.73 28.82
N ARG A 322 -5.30 -5.21 28.46
CA ARG A 322 -6.31 -5.66 29.44
C ARG A 322 -5.83 -6.87 30.23
N MET A 323 -5.24 -7.85 29.55
CA MET A 323 -4.67 -9.03 30.20
C MET A 323 -3.50 -8.67 31.13
N TYR A 324 -2.68 -7.68 30.76
CA TYR A 324 -1.67 -7.11 31.65
C TYR A 324 -2.30 -6.50 32.91
N GLU A 325 -3.34 -5.67 32.77
CA GLU A 325 -4.02 -5.05 33.91
C GLU A 325 -4.63 -6.09 34.85
N ASP A 326 -5.27 -7.13 34.31
CA ASP A 326 -5.84 -8.22 35.10
C ASP A 326 -4.75 -8.98 35.86
N LEU A 327 -3.64 -9.31 35.19
CA LEU A 327 -2.52 -10.02 35.79
C LEU A 327 -1.84 -9.19 36.89
N ASP A 328 -1.63 -7.89 36.65
CA ASP A 328 -1.05 -6.96 37.63
C ASP A 328 -1.99 -6.68 38.81
N ARG A 329 -3.32 -6.70 38.60
CA ARG A 329 -4.31 -6.67 39.69
C ARG A 329 -4.20 -7.94 40.54
N VAL A 330 -4.24 -9.12 39.94
CA VAL A 330 -4.17 -10.41 40.65
C VAL A 330 -2.86 -10.54 41.44
N ALA A 331 -1.73 -10.16 40.84
CA ALA A 331 -0.43 -10.18 41.51
C ALA A 331 -0.35 -9.25 42.74
N ARG A 332 -1.10 -8.13 42.74
CA ARG A 332 -1.18 -7.21 43.89
C ARG A 332 -2.07 -7.73 45.01
N TYR A 333 -3.13 -8.48 44.69
CA TYR A 333 -4.06 -9.02 45.70
C TYR A 333 -3.63 -10.34 46.31
N ASN A 334 -2.67 -11.07 45.71
CA ASN A 334 -2.19 -12.36 46.21
C ASN A 334 -0.69 -12.33 46.60
N PRO A 335 -0.26 -11.53 47.61
CA PRO A 335 1.14 -11.40 48.00
C PRO A 335 1.69 -12.61 48.78
N THR A 336 0.85 -13.56 49.20
CA THR A 336 1.20 -14.62 50.16
C THR A 336 2.07 -15.76 49.61
N ASN A 337 2.36 -15.80 48.30
CA ASN A 337 3.33 -16.74 47.73
C ASN A 337 4.72 -16.12 47.45
N SER A 338 4.94 -14.85 47.79
CA SER A 338 6.22 -14.16 47.54
C SER A 338 7.26 -14.30 48.66
N SER A 339 7.01 -15.07 49.73
CA SER A 339 7.99 -15.23 50.81
C SER A 339 7.97 -16.62 51.45
N PHE A 340 8.72 -17.56 50.87
CA PHE A 340 9.20 -18.73 51.61
C PHE A 340 10.66 -19.02 51.26
N VAL A 341 11.57 -18.36 52.00
CA VAL A 341 12.88 -18.95 52.32
C VAL A 341 12.98 -19.00 53.84
N ARG A 342 12.58 -20.14 54.42
CA ARG A 342 13.17 -20.65 55.66
C ARG A 342 12.91 -22.16 55.79
N PRO A 343 13.93 -22.99 56.09
CA PRO A 343 13.75 -24.43 56.18
C PRO A 343 13.30 -24.83 57.60
N LYS A 344 12.30 -25.72 57.70
CA LYS A 344 12.27 -26.82 58.68
C LYS A 344 11.07 -27.77 58.50
N ALA A 345 11.42 -29.02 58.25
CA ALA A 345 10.86 -30.30 58.72
C ALA A 345 9.34 -30.50 58.93
N SER A 346 8.86 -31.53 58.21
CA SER A 346 7.91 -32.59 58.57
C SER A 346 6.42 -32.29 58.83
N MET A 347 5.62 -32.95 57.97
CA MET A 347 4.42 -33.78 58.25
C MET A 347 3.04 -33.22 57.84
N GLU A 348 2.47 -33.95 56.86
CA GLU A 348 1.06 -34.30 56.61
C GLU A 348 -0.01 -33.29 56.11
N SER A 349 -0.39 -33.54 54.85
CA SER A 349 -1.71 -33.57 54.18
C SER A 349 -2.91 -32.72 54.65
N LEU A 350 -3.55 -32.10 53.62
CA LEU A 350 -4.97 -31.79 53.33
C LEU A 350 -5.06 -30.32 52.84
N SER A 351 -5.69 -29.92 51.74
CA SER A 351 -6.47 -30.54 50.67
C SER A 351 -6.44 -29.58 49.47
N SER A 352 -6.45 -30.12 48.25
CA SER A 352 -6.46 -29.39 46.99
C SER A 352 -7.78 -28.66 46.76
N GLU A 353 -7.77 -27.33 46.76
CA GLU A 353 -8.85 -26.52 46.14
C GLU A 353 -8.38 -25.98 44.79
N THR A 354 -9.00 -26.51 43.74
CA THR A 354 -8.86 -26.08 42.35
C THR A 354 -9.53 -24.72 42.15
N PHE A 355 -8.77 -23.75 41.63
CA PHE A 355 -9.20 -22.40 41.28
C PHE A 355 -10.03 -22.41 39.98
N ASP A 356 -11.27 -21.91 40.02
CA ASP A 356 -12.16 -21.79 38.86
C ASP A 356 -12.32 -20.32 38.43
N PHE A 357 -12.02 -20.04 37.16
CA PHE A 357 -11.89 -18.69 36.60
C PHE A 357 -13.22 -18.10 36.10
N ASN A 358 -14.35 -18.83 36.14
CA ASN A 358 -15.59 -18.46 35.44
C ASN A 358 -16.67 -17.72 36.26
N THR A 359 -16.37 -17.21 37.46
CA THR A 359 -17.42 -16.57 38.30
C THR A 359 -17.37 -15.04 38.22
N PRO A 360 -18.43 -14.33 37.78
CA PRO A 360 -18.46 -12.87 37.79
C PRO A 360 -18.74 -12.33 39.20
N PRO A 361 -18.01 -11.32 39.71
CA PRO A 361 -18.29 -10.77 41.03
C PRO A 361 -19.49 -9.82 40.99
N THR A 362 -20.42 -10.02 41.92
CA THR A 362 -21.62 -9.22 42.14
C THR A 362 -21.26 -7.84 42.71
N SER A 363 -21.76 -6.77 42.10
CA SER A 363 -21.56 -5.40 42.58
C SER A 363 -22.51 -5.09 43.75
N SER A 364 -21.97 -4.65 44.87
CA SER A 364 -22.74 -3.92 45.89
C SER A 364 -21.87 -2.78 46.43
N ARG A 365 -22.20 -1.54 46.04
CA ARG A 365 -21.68 -0.32 46.65
C ARG A 365 -22.40 -0.05 47.97
N PRO A 366 -21.79 0.73 48.88
CA PRO A 366 -22.46 1.96 49.26
C PRO A 366 -21.55 3.20 49.24
N SER A 367 -22.23 4.35 49.12
CA SER A 367 -21.72 5.71 48.94
C SER A 367 -21.49 6.45 50.27
N SER A 368 -20.53 7.38 50.30
CA SER A 368 -20.55 8.67 51.04
C SER A 368 -19.33 9.50 50.58
N LEU A 369 -19.44 10.71 49.97
CA LEU A 369 -19.77 12.05 50.50
C LEU A 369 -18.79 12.46 51.64
N VAL A 370 -18.04 13.58 51.66
CA VAL A 370 -18.35 15.00 51.38
C VAL A 370 -17.05 15.83 51.16
N PHE A 371 -17.20 16.95 50.43
CA PHE A 371 -16.29 18.06 50.12
C PHE A 371 -15.65 18.83 51.31
N SER A 372 -14.54 19.53 51.06
CA SER A 372 -14.30 20.91 51.55
C SER A 372 -13.21 21.65 50.75
N SER A 373 -13.44 22.95 50.57
CA SER A 373 -12.68 23.94 49.80
C SER A 373 -12.29 25.14 50.68
N SER A 374 -11.39 26.00 50.16
CA SER A 374 -10.91 27.33 50.67
C SER A 374 -9.66 27.25 51.56
N GLY A 375 -8.63 28.10 51.50
CA GLY A 375 -8.38 29.36 50.80
C GLY A 375 -7.47 30.24 51.69
N SER A 376 -6.41 30.83 51.12
CA SER A 376 -5.63 32.01 51.58
C SER A 376 -4.17 31.85 52.01
N THR A 377 -3.47 32.95 51.75
CA THR A 377 -2.06 33.31 51.61
C THR A 377 -1.33 33.68 52.91
N SER A 378 -0.04 33.32 53.06
CA SER A 378 1.07 34.25 53.41
C SER A 378 2.40 33.48 53.52
N SER A 379 3.49 34.21 53.34
CA SER A 379 4.86 33.77 53.07
C SER A 379 5.79 33.87 54.29
N SER A 380 6.72 32.90 54.47
CA SER A 380 8.17 33.08 54.82
C SER A 380 8.84 31.81 55.39
N PRO A 381 10.19 31.69 55.39
CA PRO A 381 10.89 30.47 54.95
C PRO A 381 11.68 29.71 56.04
N ARG A 382 12.16 28.51 55.63
CA ARG A 382 13.19 27.65 56.24
C ARG A 382 12.83 26.95 57.55
N SER A 383 12.46 25.68 57.41
CA SER A 383 13.14 24.61 58.16
C SER A 383 13.11 23.32 57.35
N SER A 384 14.29 22.81 57.06
CA SER A 384 14.56 21.52 56.44
C SER A 384 13.89 20.38 57.22
N PHE A 385 12.79 19.88 56.70
CA PHE A 385 12.29 18.54 56.95
C PHE A 385 12.20 17.82 55.61
N VAL A 386 13.04 16.81 55.44
CA VAL A 386 12.94 15.84 54.35
C VAL A 386 11.69 15.02 54.64
N LEU A 387 10.58 15.35 53.98
CA LEU A 387 9.46 14.43 53.83
C LEU A 387 9.91 13.35 52.83
N PRO A 388 9.72 12.06 53.12
CA PRO A 388 9.80 11.04 52.09
C PRO A 388 8.83 11.43 50.99
N SER A 389 9.34 11.51 49.76
CA SER A 389 8.53 11.60 48.56
C SER A 389 7.59 10.40 48.54
N TYR A 390 6.37 10.57 49.04
CA TYR A 390 5.27 9.68 48.75
C TYR A 390 4.91 9.93 47.28
N VAL A 391 5.72 9.36 46.38
CA VAL A 391 5.35 9.24 44.98
C VAL A 391 4.07 8.41 45.01
N THR A 392 2.98 9.03 44.58
CA THR A 392 1.69 8.36 44.46
C THR A 392 1.89 7.09 43.62
N PRO A 393 1.56 5.88 44.11
CA PRO A 393 1.75 4.62 43.39
C PRO A 393 1.04 4.57 42.02
N ASP A 394 0.11 5.52 41.79
CA ASP A 394 -0.65 5.68 40.55
C ASP A 394 0.18 6.29 39.38
N HIS A 395 1.25 7.04 39.66
CA HIS A 395 2.08 7.62 38.58
C HIS A 395 3.09 6.61 38.03
N GLU A 396 3.65 5.76 38.90
CA GLU A 396 4.58 4.69 38.51
C GLU A 396 3.85 3.57 37.75
N SER A 397 2.64 3.19 38.16
CA SER A 397 1.82 2.20 37.45
C SER A 397 1.49 2.66 36.02
N LYS A 398 1.10 3.94 35.85
CA LYS A 398 0.84 4.53 34.54
C LYS A 398 2.09 4.64 33.67
N ALA A 399 3.26 4.90 34.25
CA ALA A 399 4.52 4.89 33.51
C ALA A 399 4.90 3.47 33.05
N LYS A 400 4.72 2.48 33.93
CA LYS A 400 4.97 1.06 33.64
C LYS A 400 4.07 0.54 32.51
N ALA A 401 2.77 0.83 32.56
CA ALA A 401 1.81 0.46 31.51
C ALA A 401 2.16 1.12 30.15
N ARG A 402 2.56 2.39 30.15
CA ARG A 402 3.03 3.09 28.94
C ARG A 402 4.28 2.44 28.37
N ASN A 403 5.27 2.11 29.20
CA ASN A 403 6.51 1.48 28.74
C ASN A 403 6.24 0.08 28.16
N LEU A 404 5.33 -0.70 28.78
CA LEU A 404 4.89 -1.97 28.22
C LEU A 404 4.26 -1.78 26.85
N HIS A 405 3.30 -0.86 26.72
CA HIS A 405 2.62 -0.59 25.45
C HIS A 405 3.63 -0.26 24.33
N HIS A 406 4.60 0.63 24.57
CA HIS A 406 5.66 0.93 23.59
C HIS A 406 6.49 -0.32 23.23
N SER A 407 6.78 -1.17 24.22
CA SER A 407 7.52 -2.40 23.98
C SER A 407 6.72 -3.41 23.13
N LEU A 408 5.40 -3.52 23.34
CA LEU A 408 4.55 -4.41 22.55
C LEU A 408 4.41 -3.92 21.11
N VAL A 409 4.27 -2.61 20.92
CA VAL A 409 4.27 -1.98 19.59
C VAL A 409 5.60 -2.26 18.86
N ALA A 410 6.74 -2.10 19.54
CA ALA A 410 8.04 -2.39 18.95
C ALA A 410 8.20 -3.87 18.55
N LEU A 411 7.67 -4.80 19.36
CA LEU A 411 7.65 -6.23 19.02
C LEU A 411 6.82 -6.50 17.76
N LEU A 412 5.63 -5.90 17.67
CA LEU A 412 4.76 -6.01 16.50
C LEU A 412 5.46 -5.49 15.23
N GLN A 413 6.12 -4.33 15.33
CA GLN A 413 6.85 -3.71 14.21
C GLN A 413 8.08 -4.52 13.76
N SER A 414 8.76 -5.21 14.68
CA SER A 414 9.92 -6.06 14.36
C SER A 414 9.56 -7.36 13.61
N SER A 415 8.28 -7.74 13.61
CA SER A 415 7.81 -8.96 12.96
C SER A 415 7.55 -8.74 11.46
N HIS A 416 8.31 -9.44 10.61
CA HIS A 416 8.25 -9.27 9.16
C HIS A 416 6.86 -9.64 8.60
N SER A 417 6.31 -8.76 7.77
CA SER A 417 4.89 -8.66 7.40
C SER A 417 4.51 -9.26 6.03
N GLY A 418 5.21 -10.29 5.57
CA GLY A 418 4.92 -10.94 4.27
C GLY A 418 3.69 -11.87 4.25
N GLY A 419 3.00 -12.05 5.38
CA GLY A 419 1.91 -13.02 5.56
C GLY A 419 0.58 -12.39 5.99
N ARG A 420 -0.49 -13.21 6.07
CA ARG A 420 -1.78 -12.78 6.61
C ARG A 420 -1.61 -12.20 8.02
N PRO A 421 -2.25 -11.07 8.39
CA PRO A 421 -2.11 -10.47 9.72
C PRO A 421 -2.34 -11.43 10.89
N SER A 422 -3.27 -12.39 10.74
CA SER A 422 -3.53 -13.45 11.72
C SER A 422 -2.33 -14.38 11.97
N LEU A 423 -1.61 -14.78 10.92
CA LEU A 423 -0.40 -15.61 11.03
C LEU A 423 0.74 -14.86 11.71
N ARG A 424 0.85 -13.55 11.44
CA ARG A 424 1.82 -12.68 12.14
C ARG A 424 1.54 -12.66 13.64
N TRP A 425 0.29 -12.45 14.04
CA TRP A 425 -0.11 -12.48 15.45
C TRP A 425 0.13 -13.85 16.10
N GLN A 426 -0.09 -14.95 15.37
CA GLN A 426 0.22 -16.30 15.85
C GLN A 426 1.71 -16.50 16.16
N ALA A 427 2.59 -15.95 15.33
CA ALA A 427 4.04 -16.05 15.55
C ALA A 427 4.55 -15.21 16.72
N ILE A 428 3.97 -14.02 16.94
CA ILE A 428 4.44 -13.08 17.98
C ILE A 428 3.75 -13.28 19.34
N ALA A 429 2.62 -13.97 19.42
CA ALA A 429 1.85 -14.11 20.65
C ALA A 429 2.66 -14.63 21.86
N PRO A 430 3.56 -15.64 21.73
CA PRO A 430 4.42 -16.05 22.85
C PRO A 430 5.37 -14.93 23.31
N SER A 431 5.91 -14.16 22.37
CA SER A 431 6.78 -13.00 22.70
C SER A 431 6.01 -11.89 23.40
N MET A 432 4.75 -11.65 22.99
CA MET A 432 3.84 -10.70 23.66
C MET A 432 3.55 -11.17 25.10
N ALA A 433 3.23 -12.45 25.29
CA ALA A 433 2.95 -13.03 26.60
C ALA A 433 4.14 -12.88 27.56
N LEU A 434 5.33 -13.26 27.10
CA LEU A 434 6.58 -13.12 27.86
C LEU A 434 6.84 -11.67 28.25
N GLN A 435 6.64 -10.73 27.32
CA GLN A 435 6.90 -9.33 27.58
C GLN A 435 5.88 -8.72 28.57
N ILE A 436 4.60 -9.09 28.48
CA ILE A 436 3.59 -8.70 29.48
C ILE A 436 4.00 -9.23 30.86
N LEU A 437 4.35 -10.51 30.96
CA LEU A 437 4.69 -11.14 32.25
C LEU A 437 5.89 -10.47 32.92
N ARG A 438 6.92 -10.11 32.15
CA ARG A 438 8.10 -9.35 32.63
C ARG A 438 7.75 -7.99 33.24
N TYR A 439 6.65 -7.38 32.81
CA TYR A 439 6.15 -6.12 33.34
C TYR A 439 5.16 -6.33 34.50
N THR A 440 4.94 -7.55 34.97
CA THR A 440 4.12 -7.85 36.16
C THR A 440 4.97 -8.45 37.27
N SER A 441 4.40 -8.56 38.48
CA SER A 441 5.03 -9.28 39.60
C SER A 441 4.64 -10.77 39.64
N ALA A 442 4.04 -11.30 38.57
CA ALA A 442 3.60 -12.69 38.51
C ALA A 442 4.78 -13.66 38.30
N PRO A 443 4.72 -14.90 38.84
CA PRO A 443 5.77 -15.90 38.68
C PRO A 443 5.95 -16.33 37.22
N MET A 444 7.20 -16.55 36.79
CA MET A 444 7.53 -17.07 35.45
C MET A 444 6.97 -18.48 35.19
N GLU A 445 6.66 -19.25 36.23
CA GLU A 445 6.02 -20.57 36.13
C GLU A 445 4.62 -20.49 35.51
N MET A 446 3.96 -19.32 35.57
CA MET A 446 2.65 -19.10 34.96
C MET A 446 2.72 -18.83 33.45
N LEU A 447 3.91 -18.69 32.87
CA LEU A 447 4.08 -18.31 31.46
C LEU A 447 3.35 -19.25 30.48
N PRO A 448 3.45 -20.59 30.57
CA PRO A 448 2.78 -21.48 29.60
C PRO A 448 1.25 -21.35 29.65
N ALA A 449 0.67 -21.26 30.85
CA ALA A 449 -0.77 -21.06 31.02
C ALA A 449 -1.22 -19.68 30.54
N PHE A 450 -0.39 -18.65 30.74
CA PHE A 450 -0.65 -17.30 30.26
C PHE A 450 -0.54 -17.21 28.74
N GLU A 451 0.42 -17.88 28.12
CA GLU A 451 0.57 -17.98 26.66
C GLU A 451 -0.67 -18.62 26.01
N GLU A 452 -1.14 -19.75 26.55
CA GLU A 452 -2.36 -20.42 26.06
C GLU A 452 -3.59 -19.52 26.18
N LYS A 453 -3.73 -18.83 27.31
CA LYS A 453 -4.84 -17.90 27.55
C LYS A 453 -4.78 -16.65 26.67
N LEU A 454 -3.58 -16.11 26.43
CA LEU A 454 -3.40 -14.96 25.55
C LEU A 454 -3.73 -15.37 24.11
N ALA A 455 -3.25 -16.54 23.67
CA ALA A 455 -3.56 -17.07 22.35
C ALA A 455 -5.07 -17.27 22.17
N SER A 456 -5.76 -17.91 23.11
CA SER A 456 -7.22 -18.09 23.00
C SER A 456 -7.98 -16.75 22.98
N SER A 457 -7.50 -15.74 23.71
CA SER A 457 -8.10 -14.40 23.73
C SER A 457 -7.83 -13.59 22.45
N LEU A 458 -6.72 -13.81 21.76
CA LEU A 458 -6.36 -13.11 20.52
C LEU A 458 -6.95 -13.75 19.26
N PHE A 459 -7.09 -15.09 19.23
CA PHE A 459 -7.45 -15.83 18.02
C PHE A 459 -8.91 -16.29 17.98
N MET A 460 -9.62 -16.29 19.11
CA MET A 460 -11.04 -16.59 19.14
C MET A 460 -11.84 -15.30 19.18
N THR A 461 -12.37 -14.87 18.02
CA THR A 461 -13.24 -13.69 17.90
C THR A 461 -14.51 -13.80 18.77
N GLU A 462 -14.86 -15.01 19.21
CA GLU A 462 -15.96 -15.28 20.14
C GLU A 462 -15.60 -15.10 21.62
N SER A 463 -14.32 -14.93 21.96
CA SER A 463 -13.90 -14.68 23.33
C SER A 463 -14.54 -13.40 23.87
N ALA A 464 -15.08 -13.45 25.08
CA ALA A 464 -15.72 -12.29 25.72
C ALA A 464 -14.76 -11.08 25.81
N ALA A 465 -13.49 -11.34 26.12
CA ALA A 465 -12.46 -10.30 26.20
C ALA A 465 -12.19 -9.64 24.84
N TYR A 466 -12.16 -10.43 23.76
CA TYR A 466 -11.98 -9.92 22.40
C TYR A 466 -13.18 -9.09 21.94
N GLN A 467 -14.40 -9.61 22.14
CA GLN A 467 -15.61 -8.90 21.74
C GLN A 467 -15.79 -7.59 22.51
N GLU A 468 -15.42 -7.56 23.80
CA GLU A 468 -15.44 -6.32 24.57
C GLU A 468 -14.36 -5.33 24.10
N ALA A 469 -13.20 -5.82 23.66
CA ALA A 469 -12.15 -4.99 23.08
C ALA A 469 -12.58 -4.38 21.75
N GLU A 470 -13.12 -5.20 20.85
CA GLU A 470 -13.65 -4.77 19.57
C GLU A 470 -14.81 -3.77 19.75
N ARG A 471 -15.76 -4.02 20.67
CA ARG A 471 -16.88 -3.10 20.97
C ARG A 471 -16.39 -1.76 21.54
N SER A 472 -15.45 -1.79 22.48
CA SER A 472 -14.83 -0.58 23.04
C SER A 472 -14.14 0.25 21.96
N PHE A 473 -13.32 -0.42 21.14
CA PHE A 473 -12.62 0.20 20.02
C PHE A 473 -13.59 0.81 19.01
N HIS A 474 -14.63 0.07 18.61
CA HIS A 474 -15.64 0.52 17.65
C HIS A 474 -16.39 1.76 18.16
N ASN A 475 -16.79 1.80 19.43
CA ASN A 475 -17.46 2.97 20.02
C ASN A 475 -16.56 4.23 19.98
N ARG A 476 -15.28 4.08 20.34
CA ARG A 476 -14.32 5.18 20.27
C ARG A 476 -14.07 5.62 18.82
N LEU A 477 -13.98 4.66 17.89
CA LEU A 477 -13.79 4.91 16.47
C LEU A 477 -14.97 5.69 15.90
N MET A 478 -16.21 5.30 16.24
CA MET A 478 -17.42 5.99 15.77
C MET A 478 -17.49 7.44 16.27
N SER A 479 -17.04 7.71 17.49
CA SER A 479 -16.94 9.08 18.02
C SER A 479 -15.96 9.93 17.20
N GLU A 480 -14.73 9.45 17.01
CA GLU A 480 -13.70 10.17 16.24
C GLU A 480 -14.07 10.30 14.77
N LEU A 481 -14.59 9.23 14.16
CA LEU A 481 -15.08 9.21 12.79
C LEU A 481 -16.18 10.26 12.59
N GLY A 482 -17.10 10.39 13.55
CA GLY A 482 -18.15 11.40 13.51
C GLY A 482 -17.62 12.84 13.52
N ASN A 483 -16.58 13.10 14.32
CA ASN A 483 -15.91 14.39 14.35
C ASN A 483 -15.26 14.72 13.00
N ARG A 484 -14.48 13.78 12.43
CA ARG A 484 -13.79 13.96 11.14
C ARG A 484 -14.79 14.10 9.99
N VAL A 485 -15.86 13.30 9.94
CA VAL A 485 -16.89 13.42 8.90
C VAL A 485 -17.59 14.77 8.94
N ARG A 486 -17.89 15.30 10.14
CA ARG A 486 -18.50 16.62 10.30
C ARG A 486 -17.63 17.73 9.72
N GLU A 487 -16.32 17.65 9.95
CA GLU A 487 -15.33 18.60 9.42
C GLU A 487 -15.18 18.47 7.90
N TYR A 488 -15.15 17.24 7.39
CA TYR A 488 -14.76 16.96 6.00
C TYR A 488 -15.91 17.04 5.00
N LYS A 489 -17.16 16.77 5.40
CA LYS A 489 -18.29 16.60 4.47
C LYS A 489 -18.49 17.79 3.52
N GLY A 490 -18.23 19.01 3.99
CA GLY A 490 -18.42 20.25 3.23
C GLY A 490 -17.19 20.74 2.45
N LEU A 491 -16.05 20.04 2.52
CA LEU A 491 -14.81 20.46 1.86
C LEU A 491 -14.82 20.14 0.36
N SER A 492 -14.14 20.95 -0.46
CA SER A 492 -13.88 20.61 -1.87
C SER A 492 -12.99 19.36 -1.97
N GLY A 493 -12.79 18.82 -3.18
CA GLY A 493 -11.92 17.66 -3.37
C GLY A 493 -10.49 17.94 -2.88
N VAL A 494 -9.92 19.09 -3.28
CA VAL A 494 -8.54 19.47 -2.92
C VAL A 494 -8.42 19.82 -1.44
N ALA A 495 -9.41 20.49 -0.85
CA ALA A 495 -9.40 20.79 0.58
C ALA A 495 -9.48 19.52 1.42
N LEU A 496 -10.35 18.57 1.04
CA LEU A 496 -10.45 17.25 1.67
C LEU A 496 -9.12 16.50 1.56
N PHE A 497 -8.54 16.42 0.36
CA PHE A 497 -7.24 15.81 0.13
C PHE A 497 -6.16 16.43 1.02
N SER A 498 -6.08 17.76 1.05
CA SER A 498 -5.10 18.47 1.86
C SER A 498 -5.23 18.10 3.33
N VAL A 499 -6.42 18.25 3.93
CA VAL A 499 -6.60 18.00 5.37
C VAL A 499 -6.38 16.51 5.72
N ALA A 500 -6.92 15.59 4.91
CA ALA A 500 -6.81 14.17 5.18
C ALA A 500 -5.42 13.56 4.92
N THR A 501 -4.55 14.28 4.19
CA THR A 501 -3.18 13.82 3.88
C THR A 501 -2.07 14.68 4.48
N SER A 502 -2.37 15.86 5.05
CA SER A 502 -1.37 16.80 5.59
C SER A 502 -0.50 16.21 6.70
N GLY A 503 -1.05 15.36 7.57
CA GLY A 503 -0.28 14.66 8.60
C GLY A 503 0.82 13.75 8.05
N ARG A 504 0.71 13.32 6.78
CA ARG A 504 1.71 12.50 6.07
C ARG A 504 2.77 13.34 5.35
N VAL A 505 2.48 14.61 5.05
CA VAL A 505 3.32 15.48 4.21
C VAL A 505 4.22 16.41 5.04
N GLN A 506 3.78 16.84 6.23
CA GLN A 506 4.56 17.76 7.09
C GLN A 506 5.83 17.16 7.66
N ASN A 507 5.94 15.84 7.81
CA ASN A 507 7.15 15.22 8.36
C ASN A 507 8.27 15.07 7.32
N ASN A 508 7.95 15.02 6.02
CA ASN A 508 8.97 14.80 4.97
C ASN A 508 9.57 16.10 4.41
N THR A 509 8.93 17.27 4.62
CA THR A 509 9.40 18.57 4.10
C THR A 509 10.16 19.42 5.12
N GLN A 510 10.25 18.97 6.38
CA GLN A 510 10.92 19.72 7.44
C GLN A 510 11.98 18.90 8.19
N GLN A 511 12.89 18.20 7.49
CA GLN A 511 14.20 17.83 8.05
C GLN A 511 15.21 17.33 7.02
N GLY A 512 15.71 18.24 6.18
CA GLY A 512 17.06 18.10 5.63
C GLY A 512 18.11 18.55 6.64
N ARG A 513 18.29 17.81 7.75
CA ARG A 513 19.52 17.76 8.58
C ARG A 513 19.31 16.94 9.87
N GLU A 514 19.94 15.77 9.89
CA GLU A 514 20.45 15.04 11.06
C GLU A 514 19.45 14.81 12.21
N ARG A 515 18.51 13.86 12.04
CA ARG A 515 17.82 13.14 13.13
C ARG A 515 16.98 11.92 12.65
N ASP A 516 17.53 11.09 11.76
CA ASP A 516 16.75 10.08 11.00
C ASP A 516 16.22 8.86 11.78
N VAL A 517 16.60 8.65 13.04
CA VAL A 517 16.18 7.44 13.80
C VAL A 517 15.02 7.69 14.77
N ASP A 518 14.86 8.93 15.26
CA ASP A 518 13.82 9.28 16.24
C ASP A 518 12.53 9.79 15.57
N ALA A 519 12.64 10.32 14.33
CA ALA A 519 11.51 10.78 13.52
C ALA A 519 10.74 9.62 12.86
N SER A 520 11.45 8.63 12.32
CA SER A 520 10.88 7.42 11.71
C SER A 520 10.15 6.54 12.74
N MET A 521 10.59 6.57 14.00
CA MET A 521 9.88 5.93 15.11
C MET A 521 8.58 6.67 15.47
N ARG A 522 8.59 8.02 15.48
CA ARG A 522 7.39 8.87 15.68
C ARG A 522 6.36 8.80 14.55
N GLU A 523 6.79 8.70 13.30
CA GLU A 523 5.91 8.51 12.13
C GLU A 523 5.08 7.23 12.21
N TYR A 524 5.63 6.16 12.79
CA TYR A 524 4.95 4.86 12.97
C TYR A 524 4.20 4.70 14.29
N TYR A 525 4.36 5.64 15.25
CA TYR A 525 3.58 5.63 16.50
C TYR A 525 2.16 6.16 16.31
N ASP A 526 1.90 6.92 15.24
CA ASP A 526 0.56 7.45 14.91
C ASP A 526 -0.12 6.68 13.77
N GLU A 527 0.63 5.92 12.96
CA GLU A 527 0.06 5.04 11.91
C GLU A 527 -0.64 3.84 12.58
N GLY A 528 -1.99 3.83 12.53
CA GLY A 528 -2.81 2.86 13.27
C GLY A 528 -3.36 3.37 14.60
N SER A 529 -3.08 4.63 14.97
CA SER A 529 -3.84 5.29 16.04
C SER A 529 -5.32 5.38 15.64
N ILE A 530 -6.20 5.45 16.64
CA ILE A 530 -7.64 5.53 16.37
C ILE A 530 -8.00 6.79 15.56
N GLU A 531 -7.20 7.86 15.69
CA GLU A 531 -7.37 9.10 14.95
C GLU A 531 -6.91 8.99 13.49
N ASP A 532 -5.81 8.29 13.21
CA ASP A 532 -5.39 7.98 11.83
C ASP A 532 -6.44 7.10 11.13
N VAL A 533 -6.89 6.03 11.81
CA VAL A 533 -7.94 5.14 11.30
C VAL A 533 -9.21 5.93 11.01
N ALA A 534 -9.67 6.77 11.93
CA ALA A 534 -10.83 7.63 11.74
C ALA A 534 -10.65 8.61 10.57
N THR A 535 -9.47 9.22 10.43
CA THR A 535 -9.16 10.16 9.34
C THR A 535 -9.21 9.48 7.98
N ARG A 536 -8.56 8.32 7.85
CA ARG A 536 -8.55 7.52 6.61
C ARG A 536 -9.93 7.01 6.25
N LEU A 537 -10.69 6.54 7.23
CA LEU A 537 -12.03 6.02 7.02
C LEU A 537 -13.02 7.12 6.66
N ALA A 538 -12.92 8.32 7.27
CA ALA A 538 -13.71 9.50 6.90
C ALA A 538 -13.40 9.93 5.46
N HIS A 539 -12.13 10.03 5.10
CA HIS A 539 -11.69 10.41 3.76
C HIS A 539 -12.22 9.44 2.70
N LEU A 540 -11.99 8.13 2.89
CA LEU A 540 -12.48 7.07 2.01
C LEU A 540 -14.01 7.10 1.91
N GLY A 541 -14.71 7.16 3.05
CA GLY A 541 -16.15 7.12 3.08
C GLY A 541 -16.81 8.32 2.40
N ILE A 542 -16.26 9.53 2.56
CA ILE A 542 -16.80 10.74 1.92
C ILE A 542 -16.62 10.69 0.42
N LEU A 543 -15.40 10.37 -0.07
CA LEU A 543 -15.17 10.26 -1.51
C LEU A 543 -16.01 9.16 -2.14
N HIS A 544 -16.09 8.00 -1.47
CA HIS A 544 -16.94 6.90 -1.90
C HIS A 544 -18.41 7.29 -1.97
N TRP A 545 -18.94 7.97 -0.94
CA TRP A 545 -20.32 8.42 -0.92
C TRP A 545 -20.61 9.45 -2.02
N ARG A 546 -19.68 10.36 -2.29
CA ARG A 546 -19.81 11.33 -3.40
C ARG A 546 -19.95 10.65 -4.75
N VAL A 547 -19.26 9.54 -4.98
CA VAL A 547 -19.34 8.79 -6.25
C VAL A 547 -20.56 7.86 -6.27
N TRP A 548 -20.72 7.03 -5.24
CA TRP A 548 -21.65 5.90 -5.24
C TRP A 548 -22.97 6.16 -4.54
N GLY A 549 -23.09 7.22 -3.73
CA GLY A 549 -24.29 7.51 -2.95
C GLY A 549 -25.55 7.51 -3.81
N GLN A 550 -25.55 8.28 -4.90
CA GLN A 550 -26.68 8.34 -5.83
C GLN A 550 -26.75 7.16 -6.80
N LEU A 551 -25.62 6.50 -7.10
CA LEU A 551 -25.56 5.40 -8.07
C LEU A 551 -26.02 4.06 -7.48
N ALA A 552 -25.76 3.83 -6.19
CA ALA A 552 -25.92 2.52 -5.56
C ALA A 552 -26.70 2.52 -4.23
N TYR A 553 -26.80 3.64 -3.52
CA TYR A 553 -27.36 3.66 -2.15
C TYR A 553 -28.63 4.50 -2.00
N ALA A 554 -28.86 5.47 -2.89
CA ALA A 554 -30.10 6.21 -2.92
C ALA A 554 -31.29 5.29 -3.26
N PRO A 555 -32.47 5.52 -2.66
CA PRO A 555 -33.68 4.83 -3.07
C PRO A 555 -33.95 5.15 -4.54
N GLU A 556 -34.17 4.10 -5.35
CA GLU A 556 -34.57 4.28 -6.75
C GLU A 556 -35.82 5.14 -6.76
N LEU A 557 -35.75 6.34 -7.35
CA LEU A 557 -36.93 7.10 -7.69
C LEU A 557 -37.73 6.19 -8.63
N VAL A 558 -38.81 5.61 -8.13
CA VAL A 558 -39.81 4.94 -8.95
C VAL A 558 -40.32 6.02 -9.88
N GLN A 559 -39.80 6.03 -11.10
CA GLN A 559 -40.31 6.84 -12.19
C GLN A 559 -41.64 6.19 -12.56
N ASP A 560 -42.70 6.63 -11.90
CA ASP A 560 -44.06 6.18 -12.19
C ASP A 560 -44.44 6.76 -13.56
N SER A 561 -44.01 6.09 -14.64
CA SER A 561 -44.38 6.43 -16.01
C SER A 561 -45.78 5.87 -16.32
N SER A 562 -46.75 6.23 -15.48
CA SER A 562 -48.16 5.93 -15.67
C SER A 562 -49.01 7.20 -15.48
N GLU A 563 -48.69 8.26 -16.22
CA GLU A 563 -49.70 9.26 -16.58
C GLU A 563 -50.12 9.03 -18.02
N ASP A 564 -51.32 8.43 -18.14
CA ASP A 564 -52.15 8.32 -19.32
C ASP A 564 -52.12 9.58 -20.18
N VAL A 565 -51.60 9.46 -21.41
CA VAL A 565 -52.01 10.32 -22.52
C VAL A 565 -52.99 9.51 -23.35
N THR A 566 -54.21 9.40 -22.83
CA THR A 566 -55.41 9.29 -23.67
C THR A 566 -56.04 10.66 -23.70
N MET A 567 -55.82 11.41 -24.78
CA MET A 567 -56.77 12.43 -25.21
C MET A 567 -56.85 12.46 -26.74
N ASP A 568 -58.09 12.27 -27.16
CA ASP A 568 -58.65 12.11 -28.48
C ASP A 568 -58.36 13.23 -29.50
N LEU A 569 -58.47 12.79 -30.77
CA LEU A 569 -58.69 13.50 -32.05
C LEU A 569 -57.50 14.14 -32.79
#